data_AF-A0A3B0MTR1-F1
#
_entry.id   AF-A0A3B0MTR1-F1
#
_cell.length_a   1.000
_cell.length_b   1.000
_cell.length_c   1.000
_cell.angle_alpha   90.00
_cell.angle_beta   90.00
_cell.angle_gamma   90.00
#
_symmetry.space_group_name_H-M   'P 1'
#
loop_
_entity.id
_entity.type
_entity.pdbx_description
1 polymer ?
#
loop_
_entity_poly.entity_id
_entity_poly.type
_entity_poly.pdbx_seq_one_letter_code
_entity_poly.pdbx_strand_id
1 'polypeptide(L)'
;MMALSAEAARWFLPFVAPIALWVAWSDMKWMKIHNYAVLALVGIYLVIGPLALPFQVWAWGWAGLALVLVVGFVLSAVGLLGAGDAKFAAAMAPFIALGDLGNFMLLLASVIVVSFIAHRVARSSTAIVGMAPGWESWHRREFPLGLALGPSLLLYLVIAAANGPMF
;
A
#
# COMPACT_ATOMS: atom_id res chain seq x y z
N MET A 1 -4.69 20.71 0.11
CA MET A 1 -5.24 20.45 -1.24
C MET A 1 -4.44 19.28 -1.81
N MET A 2 -5.10 18.25 -2.34
CA MET A 2 -4.40 17.06 -2.87
C MET A 2 -3.72 17.42 -4.20
N ALA A 3 -2.54 16.87 -4.46
CA ALA A 3 -1.80 17.07 -5.70
C ALA A 3 -2.19 16.05 -6.78
N LEU A 4 -2.54 14.82 -6.40
CA LEU A 4 -3.11 13.84 -7.35
C LEU A 4 -4.52 14.27 -7.77
N SER A 5 -4.78 14.29 -9.09
CA SER A 5 -6.10 14.66 -9.61
C SER A 5 -7.17 13.63 -9.23
N ALA A 6 -8.40 14.11 -9.03
CA ALA A 6 -9.54 13.27 -8.69
C ALA A 6 -9.87 12.29 -9.82
N GLU A 7 -9.65 12.69 -11.08
CA GLU A 7 -9.80 11.80 -12.23
C GLU A 7 -8.79 10.66 -12.21
N ALA A 8 -7.50 10.94 -12.00
CA ALA A 8 -6.47 9.91 -11.92
C ALA A 8 -6.77 8.89 -10.80
N ALA A 9 -7.15 9.39 -9.63
CA ALA A 9 -7.51 8.55 -8.49
C ALA A 9 -8.72 7.65 -8.79
N ARG A 10 -9.74 8.16 -9.47
CA ARG A 10 -10.92 7.37 -9.90
C ARG A 10 -10.58 6.29 -10.92
N TRP A 11 -9.63 6.55 -11.82
CA TRP A 11 -9.12 5.53 -12.74
C TRP A 11 -8.38 4.41 -12.01
N PHE A 12 -7.55 4.74 -11.02
CA PHE A 12 -6.77 3.74 -10.29
C PHE A 12 -7.59 2.93 -9.28
N LEU A 13 -8.52 3.56 -8.57
CA LEU A 13 -9.30 2.97 -7.47
C LEU A 13 -9.88 1.57 -7.76
N PRO A 14 -10.64 1.33 -8.84
CA PRO A 14 -11.30 0.04 -9.07
C PRO A 14 -10.29 -1.10 -9.26
N PHE A 15 -9.08 -0.81 -9.74
CA PHE A 15 -8.04 -1.82 -9.96
C PHE A 15 -7.11 -1.98 -8.76
N VAL A 16 -6.78 -0.88 -8.06
CA VAL A 16 -5.90 -0.91 -6.89
C VAL A 16 -6.61 -1.48 -5.66
N ALA A 17 -7.88 -1.14 -5.45
CA ALA A 17 -8.64 -1.58 -4.28
C ALA A 17 -8.63 -3.11 -4.05
N PRO A 18 -8.93 -3.98 -5.05
CA PRO A 18 -8.89 -5.42 -4.83
C PRO A 18 -7.49 -5.93 -4.47
N ILE A 19 -6.42 -5.35 -5.05
CA ILE A 19 -5.04 -5.72 -4.74
C ILE A 19 -4.67 -5.30 -3.32
N ALA A 20 -5.02 -4.08 -2.91
CA ALA A 20 -4.76 -3.57 -1.57
C ALA A 20 -5.46 -4.41 -0.49
N LEU A 21 -6.73 -4.78 -0.72
CA LEU A 21 -7.49 -5.64 0.18
C LEU A 21 -6.93 -7.06 0.22
N TRP A 22 -6.54 -7.61 -0.93
CA TRP A 22 -5.89 -8.91 -1.01
C TRP A 22 -4.56 -8.94 -0.25
N VAL A 23 -3.74 -7.90 -0.37
CA VAL A 23 -2.48 -7.79 0.36
C VAL A 23 -2.72 -7.73 1.87
N ALA A 24 -3.67 -6.91 2.33
CA ALA A 24 -4.02 -6.86 3.75
C ALA A 24 -4.48 -8.23 4.27
N TRP A 25 -5.33 -8.95 3.53
CA TRP A 25 -5.81 -10.26 3.92
C TRP A 25 -4.74 -11.36 3.85
N SER A 26 -3.97 -11.41 2.78
CA SER A 26 -2.94 -12.43 2.58
C SER A 26 -1.79 -12.28 3.58
N ASP A 27 -1.45 -11.04 3.95
CA ASP A 27 -0.43 -10.79 4.96
C ASP A 27 -0.93 -11.13 6.37
N MET A 28 -2.22 -10.95 6.66
CA MET A 28 -2.81 -11.47 7.89
C MET A 28 -2.80 -13.01 7.95
N LYS A 29 -3.19 -13.66 6.86
CA LYS A 29 -3.34 -15.11 6.81
C LYS A 29 -2.00 -15.85 6.79
N TRP A 30 -1.05 -15.38 6.00
CA TRP A 30 0.21 -16.09 5.72
C TRP A 30 1.47 -15.27 6.04
N MET A 31 1.33 -14.04 6.58
CA MET A 31 2.46 -13.14 6.86
C MET A 31 3.37 -12.96 5.64
N LYS A 32 2.75 -12.90 4.45
CA LYS A 32 3.42 -12.86 3.16
C LYS A 32 2.69 -11.93 2.19
N ILE A 33 3.40 -10.88 1.80
CA ILE A 33 3.07 -10.10 0.60
C ILE A 33 3.63 -10.82 -0.63
N HIS A 34 2.74 -11.31 -1.49
CA HIS A 34 3.11 -12.12 -2.64
C HIS A 34 3.62 -11.27 -3.81
N ASN A 35 4.63 -11.75 -4.54
CA ASN A 35 5.20 -11.04 -5.68
C ASN A 35 4.15 -10.74 -6.78
N TYR A 36 3.15 -11.60 -6.98
CA TYR A 36 2.12 -11.34 -7.98
C TYR A 36 1.26 -10.12 -7.62
N ALA A 37 1.07 -9.79 -6.34
CA ALA A 37 0.34 -8.59 -5.93
C ALA A 37 1.16 -7.33 -6.20
N VAL A 38 2.47 -7.39 -5.94
CA VAL A 38 3.43 -6.33 -6.30
C VAL A 38 3.43 -6.11 -7.82
N LEU A 39 3.59 -7.19 -8.60
CA LEU A 39 3.60 -7.12 -10.06
C LEU A 39 2.25 -6.66 -10.63
N ALA A 40 1.13 -7.04 -10.02
CA ALA A 40 -0.18 -6.56 -10.41
C ALA A 40 -0.30 -5.05 -10.21
N LEU A 41 0.17 -4.51 -9.09
CA LEU A 41 0.14 -3.07 -8.82
C LEU A 41 1.02 -2.30 -9.82
N VAL A 42 2.21 -2.83 -10.13
CA VAL A 42 3.07 -2.27 -11.18
C VAL A 42 2.40 -2.34 -12.57
N GLY A 43 1.76 -3.46 -12.89
CA GLY A 43 1.04 -3.65 -14.15
C GLY A 43 -0.16 -2.69 -14.29
N ILE A 44 -0.88 -2.41 -13.19
CA ILE A 44 -1.94 -1.40 -13.17
C ILE A 44 -1.35 -0.03 -13.50
N TYR A 45 -0.23 0.36 -12.90
CA TYR A 45 0.40 1.64 -13.22
C TYR A 45 0.86 1.72 -14.69
N LEU A 46 1.39 0.62 -15.23
CA LEU A 46 1.81 0.53 -16.63
C LEU A 46 0.65 0.74 -17.61
N VAL A 47 -0.48 0.10 -17.36
CA VAL A 47 -1.60 0.07 -18.32
C VAL A 47 -2.59 1.21 -18.09
N ILE A 48 -2.93 1.51 -16.85
CA ILE A 48 -3.92 2.53 -16.48
C ILE A 48 -3.27 3.91 -16.35
N GLY A 49 -1.99 3.97 -15.98
CA GLY A 49 -1.27 5.23 -15.79
C GLY A 49 -1.30 6.18 -16.98
N PRO A 50 -1.07 5.72 -18.24
CA PRO A 50 -1.17 6.58 -19.42
C PRO A 50 -2.57 7.13 -19.69
N LEU A 51 -3.62 6.49 -19.16
CA LEU A 51 -5.00 6.95 -19.26
C LEU A 51 -5.35 7.93 -18.13
N ALA A 52 -4.73 7.74 -16.97
CA ALA A 52 -5.02 8.47 -15.75
C ALA A 52 -4.16 9.73 -15.55
N LEU A 53 -2.95 9.78 -16.12
CA LEU A 53 -1.94 10.80 -15.82
C LEU A 53 -1.37 11.44 -17.09
N PRO A 54 -0.93 12.71 -17.04
CA PRO A 54 -0.09 13.29 -18.07
C PRO A 54 1.15 12.44 -18.31
N PHE A 55 1.55 12.27 -19.58
CA PHE A 55 2.64 11.36 -19.96
C PHE A 55 3.93 11.57 -19.16
N GLN A 56 4.32 12.83 -18.93
CA GLN A 56 5.51 13.16 -18.17
C GLN A 56 5.41 12.72 -16.69
N VAL A 57 4.25 12.90 -16.06
CA VAL A 57 4.01 12.45 -14.68
C VAL A 57 4.05 10.93 -14.60
N TRP A 58 3.41 10.25 -15.54
CA TRP A 58 3.44 8.81 -15.66
C TRP A 58 4.88 8.27 -15.83
N ALA A 59 5.69 8.90 -16.69
CA ALA A 59 7.08 8.52 -16.90
C ALA A 59 7.92 8.67 -15.62
N TRP A 60 7.75 9.78 -14.88
CA TRP A 60 8.48 10.03 -13.63
C TRP A 60 8.07 9.09 -12.48
N GLY A 61 6.86 8.53 -12.48
CA GLY A 61 6.46 7.54 -11.48
C GLY A 61 7.34 6.29 -11.47
N TRP A 62 7.88 5.88 -12.63
CA TRP A 62 8.84 4.78 -12.72
C TRP A 62 10.16 5.07 -12.00
N ALA A 63 10.63 6.32 -12.07
CA ALA A 63 11.79 6.76 -11.29
C ALA A 63 11.49 6.73 -9.78
N GLY A 64 10.27 7.10 -9.37
CA GLY A 64 9.80 6.98 -7.99
C GLY A 64 9.80 5.53 -7.51
N LEU A 65 9.27 4.58 -8.30
CA LEU A 65 9.34 3.15 -8.01
C LEU A 65 10.78 2.69 -7.84
N ALA A 66 11.65 3.01 -8.79
CA ALA A 66 13.06 2.60 -8.75
C ALA A 66 13.76 3.14 -7.50
N LEU A 67 13.54 4.42 -7.16
CA LEU A 67 14.10 5.04 -5.96
C LEU A 67 13.64 4.33 -4.69
N VAL A 68 12.33 4.14 -4.52
CA VAL A 68 11.79 3.47 -3.32
C VAL A 68 12.23 2.01 -3.25
N LEU A 69 12.38 1.33 -4.40
CA LEU A 69 12.90 -0.04 -4.44
C LEU A 69 14.35 -0.11 -3.97
N VAL A 70 15.21 0.82 -4.40
CA VAL A 70 16.61 0.89 -3.96
C VAL A 70 16.68 1.16 -2.45
N VAL A 71 15.94 2.15 -1.96
CA VAL A 71 15.90 2.46 -0.52
C VAL A 71 15.36 1.27 0.28
N GLY A 72 14.26 0.67 -0.16
CA GLY A 72 13.65 -0.50 0.47
C GLY A 72 14.57 -1.72 0.47
N PHE A 73 15.34 -1.94 -0.61
CA PHE A 73 16.34 -2.99 -0.69
C PHE A 73 17.44 -2.79 0.35
N VAL A 74 17.97 -1.58 0.49
CA VAL A 74 18.99 -1.25 1.51
C VAL A 74 18.44 -1.49 2.91
N LEU A 75 17.23 -0.99 3.22
CA LEU A 75 16.59 -1.19 4.51
C LEU A 75 16.34 -2.67 4.82
N SER A 76 15.97 -3.45 3.80
CA SER A 76 15.76 -4.89 3.96
C SER A 76 17.06 -5.66 4.16
N ALA A 77 18.13 -5.28 3.47
CA ALA A 77 19.46 -5.89 3.61
C ALA A 77 20.05 -5.72 5.02
N VAL A 78 19.72 -4.62 5.72
CA VAL A 78 20.12 -4.38 7.11
C VAL A 78 19.10 -4.88 8.14
N GLY A 79 18.01 -5.54 7.71
CA GLY A 79 17.01 -6.15 8.59
C GLY A 79 15.97 -5.19 9.19
N LEU A 80 15.88 -3.95 8.70
CA LEU A 80 14.93 -2.95 9.20
C LEU A 80 13.52 -3.08 8.60
N LEU A 81 13.41 -3.69 7.42
CA LEU A 81 12.13 -3.85 6.70
C LEU A 81 12.04 -5.21 6.00
N GLY A 82 10.86 -5.83 6.00
CA GLY A 82 10.62 -7.06 5.25
C GLY A 82 10.80 -6.84 3.75
N ALA A 83 11.41 -7.81 3.06
CA ALA A 83 11.64 -7.70 1.62
C ALA A 83 10.33 -7.62 0.81
N GLY A 84 9.26 -8.24 1.29
CA GLY A 84 7.91 -8.13 0.70
C GLY A 84 7.34 -6.72 0.86
N ASP A 85 7.42 -6.16 2.07
CA ASP A 85 6.97 -4.81 2.40
C ASP A 85 7.70 -3.75 1.58
N ALA A 86 9.03 -3.89 1.46
CA ALA A 86 9.87 -3.00 0.65
C ALA A 86 9.44 -2.99 -0.83
N LYS A 87 9.21 -4.17 -1.41
CA LYS A 87 8.76 -4.29 -2.80
C LYS A 87 7.36 -3.71 -3.01
N PHE A 88 6.45 -3.93 -2.07
CA PHE A 88 5.10 -3.39 -2.16
C PHE A 88 5.08 -1.88 -2.00
N ALA A 89 5.83 -1.33 -1.04
CA ALA A 89 6.02 0.12 -0.89
C ALA A 89 6.59 0.75 -2.17
N ALA A 90 7.54 0.08 -2.84
CA ALA A 90 8.04 0.54 -4.14
C ALA A 90 6.96 0.53 -5.22
N ALA A 91 6.12 -0.50 -5.27
CA ALA A 91 5.00 -0.57 -6.22
C ALA A 91 3.88 0.44 -5.91
N MET A 92 3.73 0.90 -4.67
CA MET A 92 2.80 1.98 -4.29
C MET A 92 3.29 3.36 -4.75
N ALA A 93 4.62 3.56 -4.82
CA ALA A 93 5.22 4.87 -5.05
C ALA A 93 4.69 5.63 -6.30
N PRO A 94 4.49 5.00 -7.47
CA PRO A 94 3.99 5.70 -8.66
C PRO A 94 2.57 6.26 -8.53
N PHE A 95 1.77 5.71 -7.60
CA PHE A 95 0.40 6.14 -7.37
C PHE A 95 0.30 7.37 -6.48
N ILE A 96 1.38 7.74 -5.79
CA ILE A 96 1.42 8.84 -4.82
C ILE A 96 2.04 10.05 -5.50
N ALA A 97 1.27 11.13 -5.64
CA ALA A 97 1.80 12.36 -6.19
C ALA A 97 2.90 12.93 -5.28
N LEU A 98 3.99 13.43 -5.86
CA LEU A 98 5.14 13.95 -5.10
C LEU A 98 4.73 15.08 -4.15
N GLY A 99 3.79 15.94 -4.56
CA GLY A 99 3.25 17.02 -3.72
C GLY A 99 2.44 16.52 -2.51
N ASP A 100 1.97 15.28 -2.53
CA ASP A 100 1.23 14.66 -1.43
C ASP A 100 2.10 13.81 -0.50
N LEU A 101 3.40 13.65 -0.79
CA LEU A 101 4.26 12.69 -0.10
C LEU A 101 4.25 12.88 1.43
N GLY A 102 4.30 14.12 1.92
CA GLY A 102 4.23 14.41 3.35
C GLY A 102 2.91 13.98 3.98
N ASN A 103 1.79 14.29 3.34
CA ASN A 103 0.46 13.87 3.79
C ASN A 103 0.30 12.35 3.74
N PHE A 104 0.84 11.70 2.70
CA PHE A 104 0.81 10.26 2.56
C PHE A 104 1.65 9.56 3.65
N MET A 105 2.84 10.06 3.98
CA MET A 105 3.67 9.52 5.07
C MET A 105 2.97 9.66 6.43
N LEU A 106 2.29 10.79 6.69
CA LEU A 106 1.49 10.98 7.90
C LEU A 106 0.29 10.01 7.94
N LEU A 107 -0.40 9.83 6.82
CA LEU A 107 -1.50 8.87 6.68
C LEU A 107 -1.00 7.44 6.93
N LEU A 108 0.10 7.04 6.29
CA LEU A 108 0.71 5.73 6.47
C LEU A 108 1.11 5.50 7.92
N ALA A 109 1.78 6.45 8.58
CA ALA A 109 2.14 6.34 9.98
C ALA A 109 0.89 6.17 10.87
N SER A 110 -0.16 6.96 10.61
CA SER A 110 -1.42 6.89 11.34
C SER A 110 -2.10 5.53 11.16
N VAL A 111 -2.16 5.02 9.93
CA VAL A 111 -2.72 3.71 9.60
C VAL A 111 -1.89 2.59 10.21
N ILE A 112 -0.56 2.68 10.24
CA ILE A 112 0.29 1.70 10.93
C ILE A 112 -0.08 1.62 12.41
N VAL A 113 -0.20 2.75 13.10
CA VAL A 113 -0.56 2.78 14.53
C VAL A 113 -1.95 2.18 14.76
N VAL A 114 -2.94 2.60 13.97
CA VAL A 114 -4.32 2.11 14.10
C VAL A 114 -4.39 0.61 13.79
N SER A 115 -3.81 0.16 12.67
CA SER A 115 -3.80 -1.26 12.28
C SER A 115 -3.02 -2.11 13.27
N PHE A 116 -1.92 -1.61 13.83
CA PHE A 116 -1.17 -2.32 14.88
C PHE A 116 -2.02 -2.50 16.14
N ILE A 117 -2.63 -1.44 16.66
CA ILE A 117 -3.49 -1.51 17.85
C ILE A 117 -4.66 -2.44 17.58
N ALA A 118 -5.37 -2.26 16.47
CA ALA A 118 -6.50 -3.09 16.08
C ALA A 118 -6.12 -4.57 15.98
N HIS A 119 -4.98 -4.88 15.36
CA HIS A 119 -4.46 -6.25 15.26
C HIS A 119 -4.17 -6.85 16.64
N ARG A 120 -3.52 -6.09 17.55
CA ARG A 120 -3.16 -6.59 18.89
C ARG A 120 -4.40 -6.81 19.77
N VAL A 121 -5.40 -5.94 19.67
CA VAL A 121 -6.69 -6.10 20.34
C VAL A 121 -7.48 -7.28 19.77
N ALA A 122 -7.49 -7.44 18.44
CA ALA A 122 -8.13 -8.59 17.79
C ALA A 122 -7.49 -9.91 18.25
N ARG A 123 -6.15 -9.95 18.30
CA ARG A 123 -5.39 -11.13 18.70
C ARG A 123 -5.58 -11.52 20.17
N SER A 124 -5.87 -10.56 21.07
CA SER A 124 -6.11 -10.89 22.48
C SER A 124 -7.50 -11.49 22.72
N SER A 125 -8.40 -11.44 21.73
CA SER A 125 -9.74 -12.00 21.81
C SER A 125 -9.79 -13.43 21.24
N THR A 126 -10.10 -14.40 22.10
CA THR A 126 -10.28 -15.81 21.71
C THR A 126 -11.43 -15.99 20.71
N ALA A 127 -12.48 -15.17 20.80
CA ALA A 127 -13.58 -15.19 19.85
C ALA A 127 -13.13 -14.80 18.43
N ILE A 128 -12.36 -13.73 18.29
CA ILE A 128 -11.88 -13.25 16.98
C ILE A 128 -10.86 -14.23 16.40
N VAL A 129 -9.89 -14.68 17.20
CA VAL A 129 -8.92 -15.70 16.77
C VAL A 129 -9.63 -17.00 16.36
N GLY A 130 -10.69 -17.39 17.08
CA GLY A 130 -11.51 -18.56 16.77
C GLY A 130 -12.27 -18.49 15.44
N MET A 131 -12.53 -17.31 14.89
CA MET A 131 -13.13 -17.14 13.56
C MET A 131 -12.13 -17.43 12.42
N ALA A 132 -10.83 -17.32 12.70
CA ALA A 132 -9.76 -17.47 11.72
C ALA A 132 -8.56 -18.22 12.32
N PRO A 133 -8.72 -19.47 12.81
CA PRO A 133 -7.71 -20.16 13.61
C PRO A 133 -6.44 -20.47 12.81
N GLY A 134 -6.54 -20.59 11.49
CA GLY A 134 -5.42 -20.90 10.60
C GLY A 134 -4.58 -19.68 10.17
N TRP A 135 -4.83 -18.48 10.69
CA TRP A 135 -4.05 -17.29 10.32
C TRP A 135 -2.74 -17.22 11.10
N GLU A 136 -1.65 -16.97 10.37
CA GLU A 136 -0.30 -16.97 10.93
C GLU A 136 -0.04 -15.74 11.82
N SER A 137 -0.66 -14.59 11.52
CA SER A 137 -0.45 -13.34 12.27
C SER A 137 -0.89 -13.43 13.75
N TRP A 138 -1.78 -14.35 14.09
CA TRP A 138 -2.20 -14.62 15.48
C TRP A 138 -1.12 -15.31 16.31
N HIS A 139 -0.14 -15.94 15.67
CA HIS A 139 0.86 -16.77 16.34
C HIS A 139 2.26 -16.14 16.28
N ARG A 140 2.54 -15.34 15.24
CA ARG A 140 3.82 -14.64 15.03
C ARG A 140 3.97 -13.40 15.92
N ARG A 141 5.19 -12.97 16.24
CA ARG A 141 5.40 -11.73 17.03
C ARG A 141 5.36 -10.49 16.15
N GLU A 142 5.82 -10.66 14.92
CA GLU A 142 5.87 -9.69 13.85
C GLU A 142 4.47 -9.13 13.54
N PHE A 143 4.43 -7.89 13.05
CA PHE A 143 3.18 -7.24 12.63
C PHE A 143 3.04 -7.39 11.10
N PRO A 144 1.88 -7.84 10.58
CA PRO A 144 1.62 -7.90 9.15
C PRO A 144 1.48 -6.47 8.57
N LEU A 145 2.58 -5.95 8.02
CA LEU A 145 2.64 -4.59 7.46
C LEU A 145 1.70 -4.39 6.26
N GLY A 146 1.32 -5.45 5.55
CA GLY A 146 0.29 -5.42 4.51
C GLY A 146 -1.06 -4.92 5.02
N LEU A 147 -1.38 -5.12 6.31
CA LEU A 147 -2.58 -4.58 6.97
C LEU A 147 -2.55 -3.04 7.09
N ALA A 148 -1.39 -2.41 6.90
CA ALA A 148 -1.25 -0.95 6.86
C ALA A 148 -0.94 -0.42 5.46
N LEU A 149 -0.06 -1.07 4.71
CA LEU A 149 0.36 -0.64 3.38
C LEU A 149 -0.80 -0.65 2.37
N GLY A 150 -1.60 -1.73 2.33
CA GLY A 150 -2.76 -1.80 1.45
C GLY A 150 -3.80 -0.71 1.76
N PRO A 151 -4.32 -0.63 3.00
CA PRO A 151 -5.30 0.37 3.37
C PRO A 151 -4.81 1.81 3.25
N SER A 152 -3.54 2.11 3.52
CA SER A 152 -3.01 3.47 3.33
C SER A 152 -3.02 3.92 1.87
N LEU A 153 -2.63 3.05 0.92
CA LEU A 153 -2.76 3.35 -0.51
C LEU A 153 -4.23 3.56 -0.90
N LEU A 154 -5.13 2.68 -0.44
CA LEU A 154 -6.55 2.75 -0.74
C LEU A 154 -7.17 4.05 -0.20
N LEU A 155 -6.90 4.39 1.07
CA LEU A 155 -7.41 5.61 1.69
C LEU A 155 -6.86 6.85 1.00
N TYR A 156 -5.58 6.86 0.63
CA TYR A 156 -4.99 7.95 -0.13
C TYR A 156 -5.73 8.19 -1.45
N LEU A 157 -5.99 7.12 -2.22
CA LEU A 157 -6.72 7.21 -3.48
C LEU A 157 -8.18 7.63 -3.27
N VAL A 158 -8.85 7.18 -2.20
CA VAL A 158 -10.21 7.62 -1.87
C VAL A 158 -10.23 9.12 -1.53
N ILE A 159 -9.28 9.59 -0.73
CA ILE A 159 -9.16 11.00 -0.36
C ILE A 159 -8.87 11.85 -1.60
N ALA A 160 -7.97 11.40 -2.48
CA ALA A 160 -7.66 12.08 -3.75
C ALA A 160 -8.86 12.10 -4.70
N ALA A 161 -9.61 11.00 -4.82
CA ALA A 161 -10.80 10.94 -5.66
C ALA A 161 -11.91 11.90 -5.19
N ALA A 162 -12.01 12.16 -3.89
CA ALA A 162 -12.99 13.07 -3.32
C ALA A 162 -12.53 14.54 -3.27
N ASN A 163 -11.22 14.80 -3.11
CA ASN A 163 -10.69 16.13 -2.78
C ASN A 163 -9.56 16.61 -3.71
N GLY A 164 -9.25 15.86 -4.77
CA GLY A 164 -8.25 16.21 -5.77
C GLY A 164 -8.74 17.26 -6.77
N PRO A 165 -7.83 17.96 -7.46
CA PRO A 165 -8.19 18.83 -8.57
C PRO A 165 -8.85 18.02 -9.68
N MET A 166 -9.75 18.64 -10.45
CA MET A 166 -10.42 17.95 -11.56
C MET A 166 -9.50 17.63 -12.73
N PHE A 167 -8.37 18.35 -12.85
CA PHE A 167 -7.35 18.17 -13.89
C PHE A 167 -5.95 18.33 -13.30
#